data_AF-A0A2E7A3H7-F1
#
_entry.id   AF-A0A2E7A3H7-F1
#
_cell.length_a   1.000
_cell.length_b   1.000
_cell.length_c   1.000
_cell.angle_alpha   90.00
_cell.angle_beta   90.00
_cell.angle_gamma   90.00
#
_symmetry.space_group_name_H-M   'P 1'
#
loop_
_entity.id
_entity.type
_entity.pdbx_description
1 polymer ?
#
loop_
_entity_poly.entity_id
_entity_poly.type
_entity_poly.pdbx_seq_one_letter_code
_entity_poly.pdbx_strand_id
1 'polypeptide(L)'
;MILVDTPRWSWKGQLWGHLVSDASLHELHTFAQQIGKRRIGFQGDHYDVNEDEHQLAVEAGATQVDSRELVRRLRDAGLRHRGSRAPWNVIYESKGPQALSGLLTMLSNDVSSHGHRARFHRTLTSGGPQLEVLGALMVERFEASAIVLDLKDRPFLDSRDLDLFVDSQAGDSRVVELIIGDC
;
A
#
# COMPACT_ATOMS: atom_id res chain seq x y z
N MET A 1 5.14 -18.29 -7.94
CA MET A 1 5.33 -18.68 -6.52
C MET A 1 5.70 -17.45 -5.74
N ILE A 2 5.24 -17.37 -4.51
CA ILE A 2 5.65 -16.32 -3.57
C ILE A 2 6.89 -16.77 -2.83
N LEU A 3 7.91 -15.91 -2.82
CA LEU A 3 9.21 -16.16 -2.19
C LEU A 3 9.47 -15.10 -1.14
N VAL A 4 10.01 -15.51 0.01
CA VAL A 4 10.42 -14.61 1.07
C VAL A 4 11.86 -14.94 1.50
N ASP A 5 12.70 -13.93 1.70
CA ASP A 5 14.03 -14.14 2.26
C ASP A 5 14.09 -13.88 3.77
N THR A 6 15.11 -14.43 4.42
CA THR A 6 15.31 -14.23 5.86
C THR A 6 15.63 -12.76 6.14
N PRO A 7 14.89 -12.08 7.04
CA PRO A 7 15.19 -10.71 7.43
C PRO A 7 16.60 -10.60 8.00
N ARG A 8 17.43 -9.75 7.38
CA ARG A 8 18.84 -9.57 7.75
C ARG A 8 19.27 -8.12 7.73
N TRP A 9 18.52 -7.25 7.07
CA TRP A 9 18.87 -5.84 6.98
C TRP A 9 18.37 -5.09 8.21
N SER A 10 19.29 -4.60 9.03
CA SER A 10 18.96 -3.78 10.20
C SER A 10 18.59 -2.35 9.81
N TRP A 11 17.34 -1.95 10.08
CA TRP A 11 16.87 -0.57 9.90
C TRP A 11 15.80 -0.22 10.95
N LYS A 12 15.91 0.97 11.56
CA LYS A 12 15.01 1.49 12.61
C LYS A 12 14.73 0.50 13.76
N GLY A 13 15.73 -0.31 14.14
CA GLY A 13 15.61 -1.26 15.24
C GLY A 13 14.89 -2.57 14.90
N GLN A 14 14.62 -2.83 13.63
CA GLN A 14 14.04 -4.08 13.14
C GLN A 14 14.93 -4.70 12.06
N LEU A 15 14.80 -6.02 11.85
CA LEU A 15 15.36 -6.69 10.69
C LEU A 15 14.33 -6.74 9.56
N TRP A 16 14.82 -6.51 8.34
CA TRP A 16 14.03 -6.47 7.13
C TRP A 16 14.52 -7.52 6.12
N GLY A 17 13.56 -8.13 5.45
CA GLY A 17 13.72 -9.01 4.29
C GLY A 17 12.79 -8.57 3.17
N HIS A 18 12.66 -9.40 2.16
CA HIS A 18 11.95 -9.11 0.93
C HIS A 18 10.97 -10.22 0.59
N LEU A 19 9.81 -9.81 0.08
CA LEU A 19 8.76 -10.66 -0.44
C LEU A 19 8.57 -10.38 -1.93
N VAL A 20 8.64 -11.42 -2.76
CA VAL A 20 8.52 -11.33 -4.22
C VAL A 20 7.65 -12.43 -4.79
N SER A 21 7.31 -12.29 -6.07
CA SER A 21 6.80 -13.38 -6.89
C SER A 21 7.81 -13.71 -7.99
N ASP A 22 7.93 -14.99 -8.34
CA ASP A 22 8.62 -15.46 -9.54
C ASP A 22 7.67 -15.80 -10.71
N ALA A 23 6.40 -15.38 -10.64
CA ALA A 23 5.41 -15.63 -11.69
C ALA A 23 4.67 -14.37 -12.15
N SER A 24 4.17 -13.51 -11.24
CA SER A 24 3.54 -12.25 -11.61
C SER A 24 3.45 -11.25 -10.45
N LEU A 25 3.45 -9.96 -10.77
CA LEU A 25 3.15 -8.94 -9.76
C LEU A 25 1.72 -9.07 -9.21
N HIS A 26 0.77 -9.53 -10.03
CA HIS A 26 -0.61 -9.70 -9.59
C HIS A 26 -0.71 -10.66 -8.39
N GLU A 27 -0.11 -11.86 -8.47
CA GLU A 27 -0.12 -12.79 -7.33
C GLU A 27 0.63 -12.23 -6.12
N LEU A 28 1.70 -11.46 -6.34
CA LEU A 28 2.44 -10.80 -5.25
C LEU A 28 1.54 -9.80 -4.52
N HIS A 29 0.78 -8.98 -5.23
CA HIS A 29 -0.11 -8.01 -4.61
C HIS A 29 -1.26 -8.66 -3.85
N THR A 30 -1.86 -9.71 -4.42
CA THR A 30 -2.89 -10.48 -3.73
C THR A 30 -2.35 -11.10 -2.45
N PHE A 31 -1.17 -11.71 -2.50
CA PHE A 31 -0.54 -12.31 -1.32
C PHE A 31 -0.15 -11.26 -0.27
N ALA A 32 0.46 -10.15 -0.70
CA ALA A 32 0.86 -9.07 0.19
C ALA A 32 -0.35 -8.49 0.96
N GLN A 33 -1.50 -8.32 0.30
CA GLN A 33 -2.74 -7.90 0.96
C GLN A 33 -3.22 -8.91 2.00
N GLN A 34 -3.10 -10.22 1.75
CA GLN A 34 -3.51 -11.27 2.71
C GLN A 34 -2.73 -11.21 4.02
N ILE A 35 -1.46 -10.79 3.97
CA ILE A 35 -0.62 -10.62 5.16
C ILE A 35 -0.62 -9.17 5.68
N GLY A 36 -1.55 -8.32 5.21
CA GLY A 36 -1.76 -6.96 5.72
C GLY A 36 -0.84 -5.89 5.13
N LYS A 37 -0.05 -6.17 4.09
CA LYS A 37 0.76 -5.14 3.41
C LYS A 37 -0.14 -4.23 2.57
N ARG A 38 0.13 -2.94 2.67
CA ARG A 38 -0.49 -1.89 1.84
C ARG A 38 0.21 -1.80 0.49
N ARG A 39 -0.54 -1.53 -0.58
CA ARG A 39 -0.04 -1.27 -1.93
C ARG A 39 0.98 -0.14 -1.98
N ILE A 40 0.83 0.91 -1.18
CA ILE A 40 1.83 1.97 -1.06
C ILE A 40 3.21 1.46 -0.60
N GLY A 41 3.29 0.28 0.03
CA GLY A 41 4.55 -0.36 0.43
C GLY A 41 5.30 -1.07 -0.71
N PHE A 42 4.72 -1.14 -1.92
CA PHE A 42 5.34 -1.83 -3.05
C PHE A 42 6.49 -1.03 -3.66
N GLN A 43 7.68 -1.65 -3.72
CA GLN A 43 8.92 -1.02 -4.18
C GLN A 43 9.21 -1.22 -5.68
N GLY A 44 8.23 -1.69 -6.45
CA GLY A 44 8.33 -1.85 -7.91
C GLY A 44 8.48 -3.29 -8.38
N ASP A 45 9.05 -4.15 -7.55
CA ASP A 45 9.11 -5.61 -7.78
C ASP A 45 9.06 -6.46 -6.51
N HIS A 46 9.07 -5.84 -5.33
CA HIS A 46 9.01 -6.51 -4.03
C HIS A 46 8.25 -5.68 -3.00
N TYR A 47 7.94 -6.33 -1.88
CA TYR A 47 7.60 -5.68 -0.62
C TYR A 47 8.70 -5.96 0.39
N ASP A 48 9.06 -4.97 1.20
CA ASP A 48 9.88 -5.20 2.38
C ASP A 48 9.01 -5.78 3.50
N VAL A 49 9.54 -6.78 4.21
CA VAL A 49 8.87 -7.44 5.34
C VAL A 49 9.77 -7.41 6.57
N ASN A 50 9.21 -7.03 7.72
CA ASN A 50 9.90 -7.19 8.99
C ASN A 50 9.82 -8.64 9.51
N GLU A 51 10.37 -8.94 10.69
CA GLU A 51 10.38 -10.30 11.25
C GLU A 51 8.98 -10.89 11.46
N ASP A 52 8.04 -10.09 11.98
CA ASP A 52 6.66 -10.52 12.21
C ASP A 52 5.93 -10.77 10.88
N GLU A 53 6.09 -9.87 9.91
CA GLU A 53 5.51 -9.99 8.57
C GLU A 53 6.12 -11.15 7.78
N HIS A 54 7.42 -11.44 7.98
CA HIS A 54 8.07 -12.62 7.41
C HIS A 54 7.44 -13.90 7.95
N GLN A 55 7.22 -13.98 9.26
CA GLN A 55 6.58 -15.14 9.88
C GLN A 55 5.17 -15.34 9.31
N LEU A 56 4.37 -14.27 9.20
CA LEU A 56 3.05 -14.31 8.56
C LEU A 56 3.13 -14.76 7.10
N ALA A 57 4.13 -14.30 6.35
CA ALA A 57 4.33 -14.71 4.96
C ALA A 57 4.61 -16.22 4.86
N VAL A 58 5.48 -16.77 5.71
CA VAL A 58 5.76 -18.21 5.73
C VAL A 58 4.52 -19.01 6.11
N GLU A 59 3.77 -18.57 7.13
CA GLU A 59 2.53 -19.20 7.57
C GLU A 59 1.43 -19.17 6.47
N ALA A 60 1.37 -18.09 5.70
CA ALA A 60 0.47 -17.94 4.56
C ALA A 60 0.92 -18.73 3.31
N GLY A 61 2.08 -19.39 3.35
CA GLY A 61 2.56 -20.28 2.29
C GLY A 61 3.63 -19.70 1.37
N ALA A 62 4.26 -18.58 1.73
CA ALA A 62 5.46 -18.11 1.02
C ALA A 62 6.60 -19.12 1.20
N THR A 63 7.35 -19.37 0.13
CA THR A 63 8.53 -20.24 0.18
C THR A 63 9.73 -19.46 0.69
N GLN A 64 10.27 -19.86 1.84
CA GLN A 64 11.49 -19.26 2.37
C GLN A 64 12.71 -19.67 1.52
N VAL A 65 13.47 -18.69 1.07
CA VAL A 65 14.69 -18.87 0.28
C VAL A 65 15.80 -17.93 0.79
N ASP A 66 17.02 -18.08 0.30
CA ASP A 66 18.03 -17.06 0.52
C ASP A 66 17.86 -15.88 -0.45
N SER A 67 18.41 -14.72 -0.10
CA SER A 67 18.28 -13.49 -0.90
C SER A 67 18.87 -13.63 -2.31
N ARG A 68 19.87 -14.48 -2.52
CA ARG A 68 20.50 -14.66 -3.84
C ARG A 68 19.58 -15.45 -4.76
N GLU A 69 18.99 -16.53 -4.25
CA GLU A 69 17.99 -17.33 -4.95
C GLU A 69 16.74 -16.51 -5.26
N LEU A 70 16.26 -15.71 -4.29
CA LEU A 70 15.14 -14.79 -4.47
C LEU A 70 15.37 -13.84 -5.65
N VAL A 71 16.51 -13.14 -5.66
CA VAL A 71 16.85 -12.19 -6.74
C VAL A 71 17.06 -12.92 -8.07
N ARG A 72 17.63 -14.13 -8.06
CA ARG A 72 17.81 -14.94 -9.28
C ARG A 72 16.46 -15.29 -9.88
N ARG A 73 15.53 -15.84 -9.10
CA ARG A 73 14.18 -16.20 -9.57
C ARG A 73 13.38 -15.01 -10.05
N LEU A 74 13.45 -13.88 -9.34
CA LEU A 74 12.83 -12.62 -9.76
C LEU A 74 13.37 -12.12 -11.13
N ARG A 75 14.67 -12.27 -11.36
CA ARG A 75 15.30 -11.93 -12.65
C ARG A 75 14.89 -12.89 -13.76
N ASP A 76 14.90 -14.19 -13.48
CA ASP A 76 14.54 -15.24 -14.44
C ASP A 76 13.06 -15.11 -14.86
N ALA A 77 12.20 -14.64 -13.95
CA ALA A 77 10.81 -14.30 -14.23
C ALA A 77 10.63 -13.00 -15.03
N GLY A 78 11.70 -12.24 -15.28
CA GLY A 78 11.63 -10.95 -15.96
C GLY A 78 11.00 -9.81 -15.14
N LEU A 79 10.82 -10.02 -13.83
CA LEU A 79 10.10 -9.09 -12.94
C LEU A 79 11.04 -8.10 -12.22
N ARG A 80 12.36 -8.33 -12.23
CA ARG A 80 13.31 -7.44 -11.52
C ARG A 80 13.27 -6.03 -12.08
N HIS A 81 12.89 -5.09 -11.24
CA HIS A 81 12.93 -3.66 -11.50
C HIS A 81 14.16 -3.03 -10.85
N ARG A 82 15.04 -2.41 -11.65
CA ARG A 82 16.30 -1.82 -11.13
C ARG A 82 16.17 -0.39 -10.61
N GLY A 83 15.04 0.29 -10.89
CA GLY A 83 14.78 1.62 -10.36
C GLY A 83 14.43 1.55 -8.88
N SER A 84 14.97 2.45 -8.07
CA SER A 84 14.42 2.68 -6.73
C SER A 84 13.24 3.63 -6.87
N ARG A 85 12.06 3.21 -6.42
CA ARG A 85 10.95 4.15 -6.25
C ARG A 85 11.31 5.16 -5.16
N ALA A 86 11.00 6.43 -5.40
CA ALA A 86 11.16 7.45 -4.36
C ALA A 86 10.29 7.06 -3.16
N PRO A 87 10.79 7.26 -1.93
CA PRO A 87 10.00 7.00 -0.75
C PRO A 87 8.79 7.93 -0.74
N TRP A 88 7.69 7.43 -0.17
CA TRP A 88 6.52 8.24 0.12
C TRP A 88 6.83 9.24 1.23
N ASN A 89 6.47 10.51 1.01
CA ASN A 89 6.46 11.52 2.05
C ASN A 89 5.07 11.53 2.70
N VAL A 90 5.01 11.35 4.02
CA VAL A 90 3.77 11.52 4.76
C VAL A 90 3.45 13.01 4.82
N ILE A 91 2.33 13.40 4.23
CA ILE A 91 1.85 14.79 4.25
C ILE A 91 0.74 14.98 5.28
N TYR A 92 0.02 13.92 5.62
CA TYR A 92 -1.01 13.94 6.65
C TYR A 92 -1.21 12.54 7.25
N GLU A 93 -1.36 12.48 8.56
CA GLU A 93 -1.76 11.28 9.30
C GLU A 93 -2.75 11.66 10.40
N SER A 94 -3.90 11.00 10.43
CA SER A 94 -4.93 11.26 11.42
C SER A 94 -4.52 10.76 12.81
N LYS A 95 -4.85 11.50 13.86
CA LYS A 95 -4.62 11.06 15.25
C LYS A 95 -5.74 10.18 15.83
N GLY A 96 -6.78 9.92 15.04
CA GLY A 96 -7.96 9.14 15.44
C GLY A 96 -9.11 9.33 14.44
N PRO A 97 -10.30 8.81 14.79
CA PRO A 97 -11.45 8.86 13.91
C PRO A 97 -11.87 10.30 13.56
N GLN A 98 -12.31 10.51 12.33
CA GLN A 98 -12.75 11.80 11.82
C GLN A 98 -13.89 11.69 10.82
N ALA A 99 -14.66 12.77 10.72
CA ALA A 99 -15.67 12.93 9.69
C ALA A 99 -15.03 13.19 8.33
N LEU A 100 -15.74 12.81 7.26
CA LEU A 100 -15.32 13.06 5.87
C LEU A 100 -15.00 14.54 5.60
N SER A 101 -15.76 15.47 6.18
CA SER A 101 -15.53 16.92 5.99
C SER A 101 -14.16 17.39 6.51
N GLY A 102 -13.71 16.83 7.64
CA GLY A 102 -12.37 17.08 8.18
C GLY A 102 -11.29 16.57 7.24
N LEU A 103 -11.47 15.34 6.73
CA LEU A 103 -10.55 14.75 5.76
C LEU A 103 -10.47 15.58 4.46
N LEU A 104 -11.59 16.05 3.93
CA LEU A 104 -11.64 16.88 2.72
C LEU A 104 -10.93 18.24 2.89
N THR A 105 -10.94 18.78 4.11
CA THR A 105 -10.19 20.01 4.45
C THR A 105 -8.69 19.74 4.41
N MET A 106 -8.23 18.65 5.03
CA MET A 106 -6.80 18.25 5.02
C MET A 106 -6.33 17.94 3.59
N LEU A 107 -7.12 17.19 2.82
CA LEU A 107 -6.87 16.95 1.40
C LEU A 107 -6.64 18.25 0.61
N SER A 108 -7.47 19.26 0.87
CA SER A 108 -7.39 20.54 0.17
C SER A 108 -6.12 21.33 0.51
N ASN A 109 -5.60 21.17 1.73
CA ASN A 109 -4.45 21.90 2.25
C ASN A 109 -3.11 21.21 1.93
N ASP A 110 -3.06 19.88 2.05
CA ASP A 110 -1.80 19.14 2.15
C ASP A 110 -1.37 18.47 0.84
N VAL A 111 -2.31 18.05 -0.02
CA VAL A 111 -1.98 17.45 -1.33
C VAL A 111 -1.57 18.54 -2.31
N SER A 112 -0.31 18.50 -2.75
CA SER A 112 0.31 19.53 -3.57
C SER A 112 -0.34 19.66 -4.95
N SER A 113 -0.63 18.54 -5.61
CA SER A 113 -1.23 18.52 -6.95
C SER A 113 -2.72 18.91 -6.92
N HIS A 114 -3.06 20.00 -7.60
CA HIS A 114 -4.47 20.41 -7.75
C HIS A 114 -5.32 19.36 -8.50
N GLY A 115 -4.74 18.70 -9.49
CA GLY A 115 -5.40 17.63 -10.23
C GLY A 115 -5.71 16.42 -9.34
N HIS A 116 -4.75 16.01 -8.50
CA HIS A 116 -4.95 14.89 -7.58
C HIS A 116 -5.99 15.23 -6.51
N ARG A 117 -5.93 16.45 -5.95
CA ARG A 117 -6.96 16.96 -5.02
C ARG A 117 -8.37 16.83 -5.60
N ALA A 118 -8.58 17.29 -6.83
CA ALA A 118 -9.90 17.22 -7.46
C ALA A 118 -10.39 15.77 -7.68
N ARG A 119 -9.50 14.86 -8.10
CA ARG A 119 -9.80 13.44 -8.32
C ARG A 119 -10.15 12.72 -7.00
N PHE A 120 -9.35 12.93 -5.94
CA PHE A 120 -9.64 12.39 -4.62
C PHE A 120 -10.92 12.97 -4.02
N HIS A 121 -11.13 14.29 -4.14
CA HIS A 121 -12.34 14.93 -3.63
C HIS A 121 -13.60 14.30 -4.24
N ARG A 122 -13.65 14.13 -5.57
CA ARG A 122 -14.79 13.47 -6.24
C ARG A 122 -15.00 12.05 -5.72
N THR A 123 -13.94 11.25 -5.66
CA THR A 123 -13.98 9.88 -5.13
C THR A 123 -14.54 9.86 -3.71
N LEU A 124 -13.97 10.64 -2.80
CA LEU A 124 -14.37 10.66 -1.39
C LEU A 124 -15.82 11.14 -1.18
N THR A 125 -16.25 12.17 -1.92
CA THR A 125 -17.64 12.66 -1.82
C THR A 125 -18.68 11.66 -2.33
N SER A 126 -18.29 10.71 -3.20
CA SER A 126 -19.21 9.65 -3.65
C SER A 126 -19.61 8.67 -2.54
N GLY A 127 -18.80 8.56 -1.48
CA GLY A 127 -19.10 7.77 -0.28
C GLY A 127 -20.20 8.36 0.61
N GLY A 128 -20.63 9.58 0.31
CA GLY A 128 -21.65 10.28 1.08
C GLY A 128 -21.15 10.80 2.44
N PRO A 129 -21.93 11.66 3.10
CA PRO A 129 -21.50 12.37 4.30
C PRO A 129 -21.39 11.50 5.55
N GLN A 130 -21.94 10.27 5.52
CA GLN A 130 -21.94 9.35 6.65
C GLN A 130 -20.68 8.48 6.73
N LEU A 131 -19.75 8.63 5.79
CA LEU A 131 -18.50 7.87 5.79
C LEU A 131 -17.68 8.23 7.05
N GLU A 132 -17.63 7.28 7.98
CA GLU A 132 -16.80 7.37 9.19
C GLU A 132 -15.40 6.81 8.90
N VAL A 133 -14.39 7.68 9.05
CA VAL A 133 -12.99 7.33 8.80
C VAL A 133 -12.33 7.09 10.14
N LEU A 134 -11.92 5.84 10.41
CA LEU A 134 -11.27 5.45 11.66
C LEU A 134 -9.81 5.92 11.70
N GLY A 135 -9.16 5.89 10.54
CA GLY A 135 -7.79 6.33 10.33
C GLY A 135 -7.59 6.80 8.89
N ALA A 136 -6.72 7.78 8.69
CA ALA A 136 -6.34 8.26 7.37
C ALA A 136 -4.85 8.60 7.31
N LEU A 137 -4.22 8.18 6.23
CA LEU A 137 -2.84 8.50 5.88
C LEU A 137 -2.85 9.04 4.45
N MET A 138 -2.27 10.23 4.25
CA MET A 138 -2.01 10.78 2.92
C MET A 138 -0.51 10.86 2.69
N VAL A 139 -0.10 10.40 1.51
CA VAL A 139 1.29 10.36 1.12
C VAL A 139 1.48 10.91 -0.29
N GLU A 140 2.63 11.52 -0.55
CA GLU A 140 3.03 12.01 -1.87
C GLU A 140 4.47 11.68 -2.21
N ARG A 141 4.72 11.50 -3.50
CA ARG A 141 6.06 11.50 -4.12
C ARG A 141 5.96 12.14 -5.50
N PHE A 142 7.07 12.19 -6.24
CA PHE A 142 7.07 12.77 -7.58
C PHE A 142 6.00 12.11 -8.47
N GLU A 143 5.08 12.94 -8.99
CA GLU A 143 3.96 12.56 -9.87
C GLU A 143 2.96 11.54 -9.31
N ALA A 144 2.98 11.24 -8.00
CA ALA A 144 2.05 10.30 -7.39
C ALA A 144 1.58 10.74 -6.00
N SER A 145 0.32 10.47 -5.71
CA SER A 145 -0.30 10.71 -4.40
C SER A 145 -1.17 9.52 -4.04
N ALA A 146 -1.27 9.21 -2.74
CA ALA A 146 -2.16 8.17 -2.25
C ALA A 146 -2.85 8.56 -0.94
N ILE A 147 -4.06 8.06 -0.76
CA ILE A 147 -4.82 8.14 0.49
C ILE A 147 -5.12 6.72 0.94
N VAL A 148 -4.68 6.36 2.14
CA VAL A 148 -5.06 5.12 2.82
C VAL A 148 -6.08 5.46 3.88
N LEU A 149 -7.23 4.78 3.86
CA LEU A 149 -8.28 4.94 4.87
C LEU A 149 -8.54 3.62 5.57
N ASP A 150 -8.58 3.68 6.89
CA ASP A 150 -9.12 2.63 7.73
C ASP A 150 -10.60 2.96 8.01
N LEU A 151 -11.48 2.04 7.65
CA LEU A 151 -12.94 2.20 7.68
C LEU A 151 -13.56 1.05 8.47
N LYS A 152 -14.71 1.30 9.09
CA LYS A 152 -15.46 0.25 9.78
C LYS A 152 -16.11 -0.73 8.80
N ASP A 153 -16.78 -0.18 7.79
CA ASP A 153 -17.56 -0.92 6.81
C ASP A 153 -17.07 -0.65 5.39
N ARG A 154 -17.52 -1.46 4.44
CA ARG A 154 -17.22 -1.27 3.02
C ARG A 154 -17.85 0.04 2.52
N PRO A 155 -17.05 1.00 2.03
CA PRO A 155 -17.61 2.22 1.50
C PRO A 155 -18.10 1.98 0.06
N PHE A 156 -19.07 2.79 -0.38
CA PHE A 156 -19.31 2.97 -1.80
C PHE A 156 -18.42 4.13 -2.29
N LEU A 157 -17.30 3.82 -2.96
CA LEU A 157 -16.42 4.84 -3.54
C LEU A 157 -16.37 4.66 -5.06
N ASP A 158 -16.73 5.71 -5.79
CA ASP A 158 -16.57 5.79 -7.24
C ASP A 158 -15.10 5.98 -7.60
N SER A 159 -14.44 4.89 -7.98
CA SER A 159 -13.01 4.84 -8.26
C SER A 159 -12.62 5.23 -9.68
N ARG A 160 -13.56 5.71 -10.52
CA ARG A 160 -13.29 6.03 -11.94
C ARG A 160 -12.19 7.08 -12.14
N ASP A 161 -12.02 7.95 -11.15
CA ASP A 161 -10.99 8.98 -11.13
C ASP A 161 -9.68 8.52 -10.49
N LEU A 162 -9.51 7.23 -10.17
CA LEU A 162 -8.27 6.70 -9.59
C LEU A 162 -7.50 5.87 -10.61
N ASP A 163 -6.18 5.84 -10.48
CA ASP A 163 -5.34 4.97 -11.31
C ASP A 163 -5.26 3.56 -10.71
N LEU A 164 -5.37 3.46 -9.37
CA LEU A 164 -5.55 2.21 -8.66
C LEU A 164 -6.42 2.41 -7.41
N PHE A 165 -7.35 1.48 -7.20
CA PHE A 165 -8.17 1.37 -6.02
C PHE A 165 -7.97 -0.01 -5.39
N VAL A 166 -7.53 -0.05 -4.14
CA VAL A 166 -7.37 -1.29 -3.38
C VAL A 166 -8.37 -1.29 -2.24
N ASP A 167 -9.05 -2.41 -2.04
CA ASP A 167 -10.05 -2.60 -0.99
C ASP A 167 -9.79 -3.96 -0.31
N SER A 168 -9.15 -3.92 0.86
CA SER A 168 -8.73 -5.10 1.61
C SER A 168 -9.39 -5.15 3.00
N GLN A 169 -9.50 -6.36 3.54
CA GLN A 169 -9.99 -6.60 4.89
C GLN A 169 -8.80 -6.63 5.86
N ALA A 170 -8.91 -5.99 7.02
CA ALA A 170 -7.91 -6.03 8.08
C ALA A 170 -8.61 -6.28 9.44
N GLY A 171 -8.74 -7.55 9.83
CA GLY A 171 -9.55 -7.92 11.00
C GLY A 171 -11.01 -7.49 10.82
N ASP A 172 -11.54 -6.72 11.78
CA ASP A 172 -12.91 -6.19 11.75
C ASP A 172 -13.04 -4.87 10.97
N SER A 173 -11.94 -4.30 10.48
CA SER A 173 -11.95 -3.08 9.68
C SER A 173 -11.63 -3.37 8.21
N ARG A 174 -11.84 -2.36 7.38
CA ARG A 174 -11.43 -2.34 5.98
C ARG A 174 -10.37 -1.29 5.76
N VAL A 175 -9.42 -1.61 4.90
CA VAL A 175 -8.39 -0.68 4.44
C VAL A 175 -8.64 -0.42 2.97
N VAL A 176 -8.85 0.84 2.61
CA VAL A 176 -8.94 1.26 1.21
C VAL A 176 -7.77 2.16 0.85
N GLU A 177 -7.16 1.91 -0.31
CA GLU A 177 -6.07 2.73 -0.84
C GLU A 177 -6.54 3.36 -2.15
N LEU A 178 -6.58 4.69 -2.16
CA LEU A 178 -6.89 5.51 -3.33
C LEU A 178 -5.55 5.99 -3.88
N ILE A 179 -5.15 5.55 -5.07
CA ILE A 179 -3.82 5.86 -5.63
C ILE A 179 -3.97 6.54 -6.98
N ILE A 180 -3.22 7.63 -7.14
CA ILE A 180 -3.09 8.38 -8.39
C ILE A 180 -1.60 8.45 -8.73
N GLY A 181 -1.25 8.08 -9.95
CA GLY A 181 0.12 7.96 -10.44
C GLY A 181 0.79 6.64 -10.08
N ASP A 182 1.82 6.29 -10.85
CA ASP A 182 2.83 5.27 -10.54
C ASP A 182 2.29 3.90 -10.04
N CYS A 183 1.27 3.38 -10.72
CA CYS A 183 0.58 2.12 -10.39
C CYS A 183 1.35 0.87 -10.83
#